data_AF-A0A9D7WUE9-F1
#
_entry.id   AF-A0A9D7WUE9-F1
#
_cell.length_a   1.000
_cell.length_b   1.000
_cell.length_c   1.000
_cell.angle_alpha   90.00
_cell.angle_beta   90.00
_cell.angle_gamma   90.00
#
_symmetry.space_group_name_H-M   'P 1'
#
loop_
_entity.id
_entity.type
_entity.pdbx_description
1 polymer ?
#
loop_
_entity_poly.entity_id
_entity_poly.type
_entity_poly.pdbx_seq_one_letter_code
_entity_poly.pdbx_strand_id
1 'polypeptide(L)'
;MSKKYTFIDLFAGCGGLSEGFLASNSFEGLAHVEWELPMVNTLRNRLEKKWDHTQEDAFKRVIHFDIQKTKELINGSWTKETKNIYEDTNHPDIALGGLKKIINKKKIDFIIGGPPCQAYSIAGRAQDK
;
A
#
# COMPACT_ATOMS: atom_id res chain seq x y z
N MET A 1 5.23 19.57 18.68
CA MET A 1 4.28 18.79 17.85
C MET A 1 3.90 17.54 18.61
N SER A 2 2.63 17.11 18.55
CA SER A 2 2.21 15.81 19.09
C SER A 2 2.91 14.69 18.30
N LYS A 3 3.18 13.57 18.98
CA LYS A 3 3.74 12.37 18.34
C LYS A 3 2.76 11.83 17.30
N LYS A 4 3.21 11.64 16.06
CA LYS A 4 2.45 10.91 15.03
C LYS A 4 2.72 9.41 15.14
N TYR A 5 1.68 8.60 14.97
CA TYR A 5 1.77 7.16 14.83
C TYR A 5 1.96 6.78 13.37
N THR A 6 2.73 5.74 13.09
CA THR A 6 2.98 5.32 11.71
C THR A 6 2.12 4.13 11.32
N PHE A 7 1.74 4.04 10.05
CA PHE A 7 1.00 2.89 9.54
C PHE A 7 1.44 2.45 8.15
N ILE A 8 1.09 1.21 7.80
CA ILE A 8 1.06 0.71 6.43
C ILE A 8 -0.36 0.28 6.08
N ASP A 9 -0.77 0.50 4.82
CA ASP A 9 -2.08 0.11 4.30
C ASP A 9 -1.90 -1.02 3.28
N LEU A 10 -2.35 -2.21 3.62
CA LEU A 10 -2.34 -3.39 2.74
C LEU A 10 -3.72 -3.49 2.13
N PHE A 11 -3.87 -3.49 0.80
CA PHE A 11 -5.18 -3.33 0.11
C PHE A 11 -5.72 -1.89 0.17
N ALA A 12 -4.87 -0.93 -0.19
CA ALA A 12 -5.18 0.49 0.00
C ALA A 12 -6.31 1.01 -0.91
N GLY A 13 -6.61 0.33 -2.02
CA GLY A 13 -7.57 0.77 -3.02
C GLY A 13 -7.24 2.19 -3.49
N CYS A 14 -8.28 3.01 -3.66
CA CYS A 14 -8.11 4.43 -4.02
C CYS A 14 -7.70 5.34 -2.85
N GLY A 15 -7.48 4.78 -1.64
CA GLY A 15 -6.94 5.53 -0.51
C GLY A 15 -7.93 6.02 0.54
N GLY A 16 -9.21 5.70 0.45
CA GLY A 16 -10.24 6.26 1.36
C GLY A 16 -9.93 6.05 2.85
N LEU A 17 -9.48 4.84 3.24
CA LEU A 17 -9.08 4.54 4.61
C LEU A 17 -7.81 5.29 5.02
N SER A 18 -6.77 5.24 4.17
CA SER A 18 -5.52 5.98 4.36
C SER A 18 -5.75 7.48 4.56
N GLU A 19 -6.60 8.10 3.74
CA GLU A 19 -6.95 9.52 3.86
C GLU A 19 -7.68 9.84 5.17
N GLY A 20 -8.53 8.93 5.67
CA GLY A 20 -9.16 9.08 6.98
C GLY A 20 -8.14 9.14 8.12
N PHE A 21 -7.10 8.31 8.07
CA PHE A 21 -6.00 8.35 9.04
C PHE A 21 -5.21 9.66 8.93
N LEU A 22 -4.83 10.07 7.71
CA LEU A 22 -4.11 11.33 7.48
C LEU A 22 -4.90 12.56 7.97
N ALA A 23 -6.22 12.57 7.80
CA ALA A 23 -7.10 13.67 8.21
C ALA A 23 -7.09 13.97 9.71
N SER A 24 -6.84 12.97 10.55
CA SER A 24 -6.75 13.15 12.00
C SER A 24 -5.49 13.89 12.46
N ASN A 25 -4.54 14.13 11.55
CA ASN A 25 -3.21 14.70 11.80
C ASN A 25 -2.38 13.95 12.87
N SER A 26 -2.81 12.75 13.26
CA SER A 26 -2.16 11.92 14.29
C SER A 26 -1.40 10.75 13.68
N PHE A 27 -1.48 10.56 12.36
CA PHE A 27 -0.87 9.45 11.66
C PHE A 27 0.02 9.88 10.48
N GLU A 28 1.02 9.05 10.18
CA GLU A 28 1.87 9.12 8.99
C GLU A 28 1.82 7.79 8.24
N GLY A 29 1.40 7.81 6.97
CA GLY A 29 1.41 6.64 6.09
C GLY A 29 2.81 6.37 5.56
N LEU A 30 3.38 5.19 5.87
CA LEU A 30 4.73 4.81 5.43
C LEU A 30 4.73 4.07 4.10
N ALA A 31 3.69 3.26 3.84
CA ALA A 31 3.53 2.52 2.60
C ALA A 31 2.06 2.15 2.39
N HIS A 32 1.64 2.09 1.12
CA HIS A 32 0.31 1.71 0.69
C HIS A 32 0.45 0.68 -0.43
N VAL A 33 -0.06 -0.53 -0.26
CA VAL A 33 0.06 -1.62 -1.24
C VAL A 33 -1.29 -1.85 -1.89
N GLU A 34 -1.31 -1.79 -3.22
CA GLU A 34 -2.52 -1.98 -4.03
C GLU A 34 -2.16 -2.72 -5.33
N TRP A 35 -3.01 -3.63 -5.78
CA TRP A 35 -2.81 -4.40 -7.01
C TRP A 35 -3.25 -3.60 -8.24
N GLU A 36 -4.33 -2.83 -8.17
CA GLU A 36 -4.92 -2.22 -9.35
C GLU A 36 -4.29 -0.85 -9.66
N LEU A 37 -3.57 -0.75 -10.78
CA LEU A 37 -2.87 0.46 -11.20
C LEU A 37 -3.78 1.73 -11.25
N PRO A 38 -5.05 1.68 -11.70
CA PRO A 38 -5.92 2.85 -11.64
C PRO A 38 -6.15 3.38 -10.20
N MET A 39 -6.23 2.47 -9.23
CA MET A 39 -6.43 2.80 -7.82
C MET A 39 -5.15 3.37 -7.21
N VAL A 40 -4.00 2.76 -7.52
CA VAL A 40 -2.66 3.28 -7.21
C VAL A 40 -2.49 4.72 -7.68
N ASN A 41 -2.81 4.99 -8.95
CA ASN A 41 -2.67 6.32 -9.54
C ASN A 41 -3.61 7.34 -8.89
N THR A 42 -4.81 6.91 -8.52
CA THR A 42 -5.75 7.75 -7.77
C THR A 42 -5.17 8.15 -6.42
N LEU A 43 -4.68 7.19 -5.64
CA LEU A 43 -4.10 7.46 -4.33
C LEU A 43 -2.83 8.34 -4.43
N ARG A 44 -1.93 8.09 -5.38
CA ARG A 44 -0.74 8.94 -5.63
C ARG A 44 -1.15 10.40 -5.87
N ASN A 45 -2.07 10.63 -6.81
CA ASN A 45 -2.58 11.97 -7.10
C ASN A 45 -3.26 12.64 -5.89
N ARG A 46 -3.93 11.86 -5.02
CA ARG A 46 -4.53 12.37 -3.77
C ARG A 46 -3.46 12.78 -2.75
N LEU A 47 -2.42 11.96 -2.57
CA LEU A 47 -1.30 12.30 -1.70
C LEU A 47 -0.61 13.59 -2.14
N GLU A 48 -0.39 13.75 -3.44
CA GLU A 48 0.22 14.95 -4.01
C GLU A 48 -0.65 16.20 -3.82
N LYS A 49 -1.93 16.15 -4.24
CA LYS A 49 -2.77 17.34 -4.31
C LYS A 49 -3.36 17.79 -2.97
N LYS A 50 -3.52 16.86 -2.02
CA LYS A 50 -4.25 17.12 -0.77
C LYS A 50 -3.40 16.98 0.49
N TRP A 51 -2.38 16.13 0.45
CA TRP A 51 -1.60 15.75 1.63
C TRP A 51 -0.15 16.23 1.58
N ASP A 52 0.17 17.12 0.62
CA ASP A 52 1.47 17.81 0.49
C ASP A 52 2.67 16.86 0.29
N HIS A 53 2.41 15.68 -0.28
CA HIS A 53 3.48 14.79 -0.72
C HIS A 53 4.04 15.27 -2.05
N THR A 54 5.36 15.14 -2.25
CA THR A 54 5.93 15.31 -3.58
C THR A 54 5.51 14.14 -4.47
N GLN A 55 5.51 14.33 -5.79
CA GLN A 55 5.27 13.24 -6.76
C GLN A 55 6.18 12.04 -6.50
N GLU A 56 7.45 12.29 -6.20
CA GLU A 56 8.43 11.26 -5.90
C GLU A 56 8.10 10.49 -4.60
N ASP A 57 7.69 11.20 -3.55
CA ASP A 57 7.34 10.55 -2.27
C ASP A 57 6.03 9.75 -2.40
N ALA A 58 5.03 10.25 -3.12
CA ALA A 58 3.81 9.51 -3.44
C ALA A 58 4.10 8.26 -4.29
N PHE A 59 4.95 8.39 -5.32
CA PHE A 59 5.37 7.29 -6.18
C PHE A 59 6.13 6.20 -5.38
N LYS A 60 6.95 6.61 -4.41
CA LYS A 60 7.70 5.72 -3.53
C LYS A 60 6.82 5.01 -2.50
N ARG A 61 5.84 5.69 -1.92
CA ARG A 61 4.99 5.13 -0.84
C ARG A 61 3.85 4.27 -1.34
N VAL A 62 3.28 4.58 -2.50
CA VAL A 62 2.17 3.81 -3.08
C VAL A 62 2.75 2.78 -4.04
N ILE A 63 2.64 1.51 -3.66
CA ILE A 63 3.26 0.37 -4.29
C ILE A 63 2.20 -0.40 -5.08
N HIS A 64 2.40 -0.48 -6.39
CA HIS A 64 1.60 -1.30 -7.31
C HIS A 64 2.10 -2.74 -7.27
N PHE A 65 1.46 -3.65 -6.54
CA PHE A 65 2.00 -4.99 -6.34
C PHE A 65 0.96 -6.03 -5.88
N ASP A 66 1.12 -7.28 -6.33
CA ASP A 66 0.38 -8.42 -5.77
C ASP A 66 0.94 -8.79 -4.39
N ILE A 67 0.11 -8.59 -3.36
CA ILE A 67 0.46 -8.88 -1.98
C ILE A 67 0.76 -10.36 -1.72
N GLN A 68 0.28 -11.27 -2.57
CA GLN A 68 0.54 -12.71 -2.43
C GLN A 68 2.01 -13.06 -2.67
N LYS A 69 2.74 -12.25 -3.45
CA LYS A 69 4.20 -12.35 -3.62
C LYS A 69 4.95 -11.78 -2.40
N THR A 70 4.58 -12.25 -1.21
CA THR A 70 4.99 -11.71 0.12
C THR A 70 6.50 -11.54 0.30
N LYS A 71 7.30 -12.54 -0.12
CA LYS A 71 8.77 -12.48 0.02
C LYS A 71 9.38 -11.33 -0.79
N GLU A 72 8.91 -11.16 -2.03
CA GLU A 72 9.35 -10.10 -2.94
C GLU A 72 8.82 -8.73 -2.50
N LEU A 73 7.58 -8.66 -1.98
CA LEU A 73 7.03 -7.44 -1.42
C LEU A 73 7.84 -6.97 -0.20
N ILE A 74 8.16 -7.87 0.73
CA ILE A 74 8.83 -7.50 1.99
C ILE A 74 10.32 -7.21 1.78
N ASN A 75 11.00 -8.01 0.97
CA ASN A 75 12.46 -7.99 0.86
C ASN A 75 12.98 -7.48 -0.50
N GLY A 76 12.11 -7.22 -1.47
CA GLY A 76 12.52 -6.86 -2.83
C GLY A 76 13.14 -8.05 -3.54
N SER A 77 14.24 -7.82 -4.26
CA SER A 77 14.92 -8.81 -5.08
C SER A 77 13.97 -9.48 -6.08
N TRP A 78 13.19 -8.65 -6.77
CA TRP A 78 12.14 -9.13 -7.68
C TRP A 78 12.69 -10.04 -8.77
N THR A 79 11.96 -11.12 -9.04
CA THR A 79 12.22 -12.01 -10.17
C THR A 79 12.02 -11.27 -11.49
N LYS A 80 12.57 -11.83 -12.58
CA LYS A 80 12.36 -11.26 -13.92
C LYS A 80 10.87 -11.16 -14.28
N GLU A 81 10.08 -12.16 -13.90
CA GLU A 81 8.62 -12.15 -14.11
C GLU A 81 7.95 -10.99 -13.36
N THR A 82 8.26 -10.84 -12.07
CA THR A 82 7.72 -9.74 -11.25
C THR A 82 8.14 -8.37 -11.81
N LYS A 83 9.40 -8.21 -12.24
CA LYS A 83 9.87 -6.97 -12.86
C LYS A 83 9.11 -6.62 -14.14
N ASN A 84 8.90 -7.60 -15.01
CA ASN A 84 8.15 -7.39 -16.26
C ASN A 84 6.73 -6.84 -16.04
N ILE A 85 6.13 -7.07 -14.87
CA ILE A 85 4.77 -6.64 -14.54
C ILE A 85 4.78 -5.31 -13.76
N TYR A 86 5.68 -5.17 -12.79
CA TYR A 86 5.59 -4.12 -11.78
C TYR A 86 6.72 -3.08 -11.82
N GLU A 87 7.83 -3.29 -12.55
CA GLU A 87 9.01 -2.41 -12.50
C GLU A 87 8.69 -0.98 -12.97
N ASP A 88 8.03 -0.83 -14.12
CA ASP A 88 7.74 0.48 -14.73
C ASP A 88 6.74 1.35 -13.95
N THR A 89 6.01 0.73 -13.02
CA THR A 89 4.91 1.39 -12.28
C THR A 89 5.26 1.65 -10.83
N ASN A 90 6.50 1.36 -10.41
CA ASN A 90 6.96 1.48 -9.03
C ASN A 90 8.31 2.17 -8.92
N HIS A 91 8.54 2.79 -7.77
CA HIS A 91 9.86 3.31 -7.43
C HIS A 91 10.90 2.18 -7.35
N PRO A 92 12.11 2.31 -7.91
CA PRO A 92 13.11 1.23 -7.95
C PRO A 92 13.46 0.60 -6.58
N ASP A 93 13.32 1.36 -5.49
CA ASP A 93 13.57 0.86 -4.14
C ASP A 93 12.71 -0.35 -3.74
N ILE A 94 11.43 -0.42 -4.16
CA ILE A 94 10.60 -1.58 -3.79
C ILE A 94 11.12 -2.84 -4.49
N ALA A 95 11.57 -2.73 -5.75
CA ALA A 95 12.14 -3.85 -6.48
C ALA A 95 13.47 -4.32 -5.88
N LEU A 96 14.28 -3.39 -5.36
CA LEU A 96 15.59 -3.69 -4.79
C LEU A 96 15.52 -4.28 -3.38
N GLY A 97 14.71 -3.69 -2.49
CA GLY A 97 14.73 -4.04 -1.07
C GLY A 97 13.36 -4.11 -0.38
N GLY A 98 12.28 -4.07 -1.15
CA GLY A 98 10.92 -4.27 -0.66
C GLY A 98 10.49 -3.22 0.34
N LEU A 99 9.43 -3.54 1.10
CA LEU A 99 8.91 -2.69 2.16
C LEU A 99 9.99 -2.34 3.19
N LYS A 100 10.96 -3.22 3.45
CA LYS A 100 12.09 -2.91 4.34
C LYS A 100 12.89 -1.69 3.87
N LYS A 101 13.09 -1.54 2.56
CA LYS A 101 13.79 -0.39 1.98
C LYS A 101 12.92 0.86 1.95
N ILE A 102 11.63 0.72 1.61
CA ILE A 102 10.67 1.85 1.61
C ILE A 102 10.51 2.44 3.01
N ILE A 103 10.29 1.59 4.01
CA ILE A 103 10.03 1.98 5.41
C ILE A 103 11.31 2.50 6.08
N ASN A 104 12.49 2.08 5.59
CA ASN A 104 13.79 2.57 6.05
C ASN A 104 13.95 2.52 7.59
N LYS A 105 13.66 1.36 8.18
CA LYS A 105 13.74 1.10 9.63
C LYS A 105 12.85 2.00 10.51
N LYS A 106 11.94 2.81 9.95
CA LYS A 106 10.91 3.48 10.73
C LYS A 106 10.06 2.43 11.46
N LYS A 107 9.72 2.72 12.72
CA LYS A 107 8.76 1.90 13.47
C LYS A 107 7.43 1.91 12.73
N ILE A 108 6.70 0.80 12.76
CA ILE A 108 5.32 0.68 12.28
C ILE A 108 4.44 0.49 13.53
N ASP A 109 3.55 1.43 13.81
CA ASP A 109 2.62 1.31 14.95
C ASP A 109 1.34 0.56 14.56
N PHE A 110 0.88 0.70 13.32
CA PHE A 110 -0.35 0.09 12.82
C PHE A 110 -0.16 -0.59 11.45
N ILE A 111 -0.90 -1.67 11.25
CA ILE A 111 -1.16 -2.26 9.93
C ILE A 111 -2.66 -2.16 9.72
N ILE A 112 -3.06 -1.51 8.63
CA ILE A 112 -4.46 -1.39 8.22
C ILE A 112 -4.66 -2.06 6.87
N GLY A 113 -5.91 -2.33 6.51
CA GLY A 113 -6.22 -2.93 5.22
C GLY A 113 -7.62 -3.48 5.12
N GLY A 114 -8.18 -3.45 3.91
CA GLY A 114 -9.49 -4.01 3.57
C GLY A 114 -9.39 -5.16 2.59
N PRO A 115 -8.96 -6.37 3.00
CA PRO A 115 -8.86 -7.50 2.09
C PRO A 115 -10.25 -7.86 1.52
N PRO A 116 -10.32 -8.30 0.25
CA PRO A 116 -11.60 -8.70 -0.35
C PRO A 116 -12.20 -9.92 0.37
N CYS A 117 -13.48 -9.84 0.74
CA CYS A 117 -14.20 -10.90 1.45
C CYS A 117 -14.89 -11.91 0.48
N GLN A 118 -14.24 -12.23 -0.65
CA GLN A 118 -14.88 -12.96 -1.76
C GLN A 118 -15.31 -14.39 -1.40
N ALA A 119 -14.62 -15.07 -0.49
CA ALA A 119 -14.94 -16.46 -0.12
C ALA A 119 -16.21 -16.59 0.75
N TYR A 120 -16.55 -15.56 1.53
CA TYR A 120 -17.65 -15.62 2.50
C TYR A 120 -18.92 -14.89 2.04
N SER A 121 -18.91 -14.21 0.90
CA SER A 121 -20.14 -13.64 0.30
C SER A 121 -21.13 -14.73 -0.16
N ILE A 122 -20.64 -15.94 -0.45
CA ILE A 122 -21.44 -17.11 -0.83
C ILE A 122 -22.03 -17.82 0.42
N ALA A 123 -21.48 -17.57 1.62
CA ALA A 123 -21.91 -18.24 2.86
C ALA A 123 -23.35 -17.87 3.29
N GLY A 124 -23.95 -16.81 2.73
CA GLY A 124 -25.37 -16.48 2.91
C GLY A 124 -26.34 -17.28 2.02
N ARG A 125 -25.85 -18.06 1.04
CA ARG A 125 -26.65 -18.98 0.21
C ARG A 125 -26.47 -20.46 0.57
N ALA A 126 -25.53 -20.74 1.47
CA ALA A 126 -25.32 -22.06 2.06
C ALA A 126 -25.78 -22.03 3.52
N GLN A 127 -27.05 -21.69 3.76
CA GLN A 127 -27.70 -21.93 5.04
C GLN A 127 -28.85 -22.92 4.84
N ASP A 128 -28.64 -24.08 5.46
CA ASP A 128 -29.56 -25.12 5.93
C ASP A 128 -30.46 -25.85 4.92
N LYS A 129 -30.21 -27.16 4.79
CA LYS A 129 -31.25 -28.16 4.53
C LYS A 129 -31.71 -28.75 5.86
#